data_AF-A0A7X8QY09-F1
#
_entry.id   AF-A0A7X8QY09-F1
#
_cell.length_a   1.000
_cell.length_b   1.000
_cell.length_c   1.000
_cell.angle_alpha   90.00
_cell.angle_beta   90.00
_cell.angle_gamma   90.00
#
_symmetry.space_group_name_H-M   'P 1'
#
loop_
_entity.id
_entity.type
_entity.pdbx_description
1 polymer ?
#
loop_
_entity_poly.entity_id
_entity_poly.type
_entity_poly.pdbx_seq_one_letter_code
_entity_poly.pdbx_strand_id
1 'polypeptide(L)'
;MAHYRVFIFSMLTCAALLASEGFCRAAAHPEQPQEASPRQSETPEQPRRLLTADGELSFLLPGPDWSMQSSTAATVFQRPDGSIVLLRQTHKLFPQHKNAKSVPILFKNALCRQSRCDISPIPERFATTSGPDVFRASISGDGGPERKVYLVQLDTVYFAVEQAGVPERDLLALLSSAIHEQASQPEPDSSPKLYAEPLRMPLPQRLESGKLLATPQELSTFSWWILAAQAAALLALAMLGLRLMIPDRQAPPREAETDSPYPVRITKNYVLVHDAFNISDAQGNLYRITSNDPALLLKAGLLLFAAAKITAAAAAGVSGVSPEMNAFLAALPGYALILALSGILTAMTYKRSFSMKSVRAGAEILTITPGLSPSGRRVFHVYDSTDKLISVIEQETRILSLARRRWRLKDTAGNTHIEMIEDNDKPALARKLFGHCWGLLRSSYLIQERYGAMGEMRPDSISQSYTIYMSFSATDHRVVAAMAAVIYLVTPDRWHPWFT
;
A
#
# COMPACT_ATOMS: atom_id res chain seq x y z
N MET A 1 12.97 -31.22 4.55
CA MET A 1 12.33 -31.05 5.88
C MET A 1 13.25 -30.50 6.96
N ALA A 2 14.58 -30.73 6.94
CA ALA A 2 15.50 -30.25 7.99
C ALA A 2 15.56 -28.70 8.10
N HIS A 3 15.52 -27.97 6.98
CA HIS A 3 15.55 -26.50 6.99
C HIS A 3 14.28 -25.83 7.55
N TYR A 4 13.15 -26.55 7.60
CA TYR A 4 11.88 -26.04 8.13
C TYR A 4 11.83 -26.01 9.67
N ARG A 5 12.53 -26.95 10.32
CA ARG A 5 12.59 -26.99 11.79
C ARG A 5 13.46 -25.86 12.33
N VAL A 6 14.58 -25.55 11.67
CA VAL A 6 15.51 -24.50 12.12
C VAL A 6 14.86 -23.11 12.07
N PHE A 7 14.09 -22.80 11.02
CA PHE A 7 13.47 -21.46 10.89
C PHE A 7 12.33 -21.22 11.89
N ILE A 8 11.46 -22.22 12.12
CA ILE A 8 10.36 -22.13 13.09
C ILE A 8 10.91 -22.12 14.52
N PHE A 9 11.93 -22.92 14.82
CA PHE A 9 12.57 -22.93 16.14
C PHE A 9 13.28 -21.61 16.41
N SER A 10 13.98 -21.03 15.42
CA SER A 10 14.68 -19.75 15.59
C SER A 10 13.71 -18.57 15.82
N MET A 11 12.56 -18.55 15.14
CA MET A 11 11.49 -17.56 15.38
C MET A 11 10.85 -17.70 16.77
N LEU A 12 10.55 -18.93 17.21
CA LEU A 12 9.99 -19.18 18.54
C LEU A 12 10.99 -18.88 19.66
N THR A 13 12.28 -19.14 19.45
CA THR A 13 13.34 -18.85 20.42
C THR A 13 13.57 -17.34 20.55
N CYS A 14 13.51 -16.60 19.44
CA CYS A 14 13.63 -15.14 19.44
C CYS A 14 12.44 -14.46 20.14
N ALA A 15 11.22 -14.98 19.96
CA ALA A 15 10.03 -14.50 20.66
C ALA A 15 10.07 -14.83 22.17
N ALA A 16 10.62 -15.99 22.55
CA ALA A 16 10.79 -16.37 23.96
C ALA A 16 11.87 -15.54 24.67
N LEU A 17 12.98 -15.20 23.99
CA LEU A 17 14.05 -14.35 24.53
C LEU A 17 13.56 -12.92 24.79
N LEU A 18 12.76 -12.36 23.89
CA LEU A 18 12.14 -11.04 24.07
C LEU A 18 11.12 -11.01 25.22
N ALA A 19 10.49 -12.15 25.53
CA ALA A 19 9.59 -12.28 26.68
C ALA A 19 10.34 -12.43 28.02
N SER A 20 11.55 -13.01 28.02
CA SER A 20 12.33 -13.21 29.25
C SER A 20 13.07 -11.97 29.76
N GLU A 21 13.45 -11.04 28.88
CA GLU A 21 14.17 -9.82 29.29
C GLU A 21 13.27 -8.81 30.03
N GLY A 22 11.95 -8.91 29.87
CA GLY A 22 10.99 -8.07 30.60
C GLY A 22 10.77 -8.46 32.07
N PHE A 23 11.31 -9.60 32.53
CA PHE A 23 10.90 -10.23 33.80
C PHE A 23 11.80 -9.91 35.01
N CYS A 24 12.95 -9.22 34.84
CA CYS A 24 13.98 -9.11 35.90
C CYS A 24 14.19 -7.73 36.54
N ARG A 25 13.27 -6.75 36.43
CA ARG A 25 13.41 -5.47 37.15
C ARG A 25 12.12 -5.00 37.82
N ALA A 26 11.86 -5.49 39.04
CA ALA A 26 10.98 -4.81 39.99
C ALA A 26 11.21 -5.31 41.43
N ALA A 27 12.16 -4.69 42.15
CA ALA A 27 12.17 -4.71 43.61
C ALA A 27 13.07 -3.57 44.14
N ALA A 28 12.43 -2.52 44.67
CA ALA A 28 12.85 -1.72 45.84
C ALA A 28 12.20 -0.33 45.79
N HIS A 29 11.30 -0.07 46.76
CA HIS A 29 10.88 1.28 47.16
C HIS A 29 11.99 1.90 48.05
N PRO A 30 12.12 3.25 48.06
CA PRO A 30 11.86 3.94 49.32
C PRO A 30 11.17 5.32 49.18
N GLU A 31 10.98 5.95 50.34
CA GLU A 31 10.03 6.97 50.79
C GLU A 31 10.19 8.42 50.25
N GLN A 32 9.12 9.21 50.45
CA GLN A 32 8.99 10.67 50.21
C GLN A 32 9.93 11.52 51.09
N PRO A 33 10.13 12.82 50.77
CA PRO A 33 9.40 13.86 51.51
C PRO A 33 8.95 15.11 50.70
N GLN A 34 8.22 15.98 51.42
CA GLN A 34 7.35 17.11 51.07
C GLN A 34 8.02 18.43 50.59
N GLU A 35 7.13 19.29 50.04
CA GLU A 35 7.12 20.77 50.03
C GLU A 35 8.04 21.57 49.10
N ALA A 36 7.45 22.42 48.24
CA ALA A 36 7.36 23.87 48.45
C ALA A 36 6.72 24.57 47.22
N SER A 37 5.88 25.57 47.49
CA SER A 37 5.17 26.40 46.52
C SER A 37 6.01 27.65 46.16
N PRO A 38 6.17 28.06 44.88
CA PRO A 38 6.83 29.31 44.56
C PRO A 38 5.88 30.42 44.07
N ARG A 39 6.24 31.63 44.51
CA ARG A 39 5.68 32.95 44.25
C ARG A 39 5.68 33.31 42.75
N GLN A 40 4.63 34.03 42.34
CA GLN A 40 4.55 34.74 41.06
C GLN A 40 5.51 35.94 41.04
N SER A 41 6.29 36.05 39.97
CA SER A 41 7.11 37.23 39.61
C SER A 41 6.62 37.76 38.27
N GLU A 42 6.66 39.08 38.11
CA GLU A 42 6.17 39.83 36.95
C GLU A 42 6.96 39.48 35.68
N THR A 43 6.22 39.16 34.62
CA THR A 43 6.77 38.68 33.35
C THR A 43 7.30 39.83 32.49
N PRO A 44 8.54 39.77 31.96
CA PRO A 44 9.00 40.70 30.94
C PRO A 44 8.13 40.56 29.68
N GLU A 45 7.85 41.67 28.98
CA GLU A 45 7.13 41.67 27.70
C GLU A 45 7.79 40.69 26.72
N GLN A 46 7.16 39.52 26.56
CA GLN A 46 7.64 38.50 25.63
C GLN A 46 7.52 39.04 24.21
N PRO A 47 8.54 38.85 23.35
CA PRO A 47 8.42 39.15 21.94
C PRO A 47 7.18 38.42 21.38
N ARG A 48 6.30 39.18 20.71
CA ARG A 48 5.06 38.63 20.15
C ARG A 48 5.40 37.63 19.07
N ARG A 49 5.41 36.34 19.44
CA ARG A 49 5.60 35.22 18.54
C ARG A 49 4.27 34.83 17.92
N LEU A 50 4.25 34.63 16.61
CA LEU A 50 3.09 34.14 15.89
C LEU A 50 3.34 32.73 15.39
N LEU A 51 2.53 31.78 15.85
CA LEU A 51 2.55 30.39 15.40
C LEU A 51 1.68 30.23 14.16
N THR A 52 2.12 29.43 13.19
CA THR A 52 1.23 28.94 12.11
C THR A 52 0.08 28.12 12.70
N ALA A 53 -0.99 27.89 11.92
CA ALA A 53 -2.16 27.12 12.36
C ALA A 53 -1.81 25.74 12.96
N ASP A 54 -0.71 25.15 12.50
CA ASP A 54 -0.24 23.82 12.92
C ASP A 54 0.83 23.88 14.03
N GLY A 55 1.22 25.08 14.50
CA GLY A 55 2.23 25.27 15.53
C GLY A 55 3.68 25.04 15.08
N GLU A 56 3.92 24.77 13.79
CA GLU A 56 5.22 24.35 13.27
C GLU A 56 6.24 25.49 13.06
N LEU A 57 5.79 26.74 12.89
CA LEU A 57 6.69 27.88 12.65
C LEU A 57 6.29 29.08 13.50
N SER A 58 7.28 29.71 14.13
CA SER A 58 7.14 31.02 14.76
C SER A 58 7.72 32.11 13.87
N PHE A 59 6.97 33.19 13.68
CA PHE A 59 7.45 34.41 13.05
C PHE A 59 7.62 35.49 14.10
N LEU A 60 8.78 36.15 14.08
CA LEU A 60 8.97 37.44 14.74
C LEU A 60 8.45 38.53 13.81
N LEU A 61 7.38 39.19 14.24
CA LEU A 61 6.85 40.34 13.53
C LEU A 61 7.87 41.49 13.51
N PRO A 62 8.10 42.15 12.37
CA PRO A 62 9.07 43.23 12.26
C PRO A 62 8.64 44.52 12.99
N GLY A 63 7.41 44.60 13.51
CA GLY A 63 6.92 45.74 14.29
C GLY A 63 5.55 45.47 14.95
N PRO A 64 5.11 46.35 15.87
CA PRO A 64 3.88 46.19 16.64
C PRO A 64 2.59 46.30 15.82
N ASP A 65 2.67 46.86 14.60
CA ASP A 65 1.52 47.23 13.78
C ASP A 65 1.00 46.09 12.89
N TRP A 66 1.47 44.86 13.06
CA TRP A 66 0.98 43.74 12.25
C TRP A 66 -0.16 43.00 12.95
N SER A 67 -1.23 42.76 12.22
CA SER A 67 -2.33 41.87 12.60
C SER A 67 -2.26 40.56 11.83
N MET A 68 -2.69 39.46 12.46
CA MET A 68 -2.66 38.12 11.87
C MET A 68 -4.06 37.50 11.85
N GLN A 69 -4.42 36.90 10.72
CA GLN A 69 -5.57 36.01 10.61
C GLN A 69 -5.11 34.69 10.00
N SER A 70 -5.31 33.59 10.72
CA SER A 70 -4.95 32.25 10.24
C SER A 70 -6.19 31.46 9.86
N SER A 71 -6.10 30.75 8.74
CA SER A 71 -7.08 29.77 8.28
C SER A 71 -6.39 28.44 8.00
N THR A 72 -7.16 27.39 7.73
CA THR A 72 -6.62 26.08 7.33
C THR A 72 -5.88 26.09 5.99
N ALA A 73 -6.04 27.14 5.17
CA ALA A 73 -5.45 27.22 3.83
C ALA A 73 -4.32 28.27 3.72
N ALA A 74 -4.32 29.30 4.58
CA ALA A 74 -3.35 30.39 4.53
C ALA A 74 -3.30 31.17 5.85
N THR A 75 -2.15 31.77 6.12
CA THR A 75 -1.94 32.78 7.17
C THR A 75 -1.78 34.15 6.51
N VAL A 76 -2.62 35.11 6.91
CA VAL A 76 -2.64 36.49 6.41
C VAL A 76 -2.02 37.40 7.45
N PHE A 77 -1.00 38.17 7.05
CA PHE A 77 -0.44 39.25 7.85
C PHE A 77 -0.83 40.59 7.22
N GLN A 78 -1.42 41.50 8.00
CA GLN A 78 -1.92 42.78 7.51
C GLN A 78 -1.43 43.95 8.36
N ARG A 79 -0.95 45.01 7.70
CA ARG A 79 -0.61 46.30 8.30
C ARG A 79 -1.76 47.31 8.18
N PRO A 80 -1.84 48.32 9.06
CA PRO A 80 -2.80 49.43 8.99
C PRO A 80 -2.76 50.21 7.68
N ASP A 81 -1.61 50.25 7.02
CA ASP A 81 -1.42 50.90 5.71
C ASP A 81 -2.05 50.12 4.53
N GLY A 82 -2.67 48.96 4.81
CA GLY A 82 -3.32 48.11 3.81
C GLY A 82 -2.40 47.08 3.16
N SER A 83 -1.12 47.01 3.55
CA SER A 83 -0.19 46.01 3.03
C SER A 83 -0.51 44.62 3.58
N ILE A 84 -0.48 43.60 2.72
CA ILE A 84 -0.84 42.22 3.05
C ILE A 84 0.28 41.27 2.62
N VAL A 85 0.66 40.36 3.51
CA VAL A 85 1.48 39.17 3.22
C VAL A 85 0.62 37.94 3.39
N LEU A 86 0.52 37.13 2.34
CA LEU A 86 -0.23 35.88 2.38
C LEU A 86 0.76 34.71 2.36
N LEU A 87 0.79 33.94 3.44
CA LEU A 87 1.60 32.74 3.57
C LEU A 87 0.71 31.51 3.31
N ARG A 88 1.01 30.76 2.24
CA ARG A 88 0.34 29.50 1.93
C ARG A 88 1.32 28.35 2.14
N GLN A 89 0.98 27.45 3.07
CA GLN A 89 1.74 26.23 3.28
C GLN A 89 1.51 25.29 2.10
N THR A 90 2.60 24.77 1.55
CA THR A 90 2.53 23.73 0.52
C THR A 90 2.86 22.39 1.16
N HIS A 91 2.15 21.32 0.76
CA HIS A 91 2.38 20.00 1.36
C HIS A 91 3.84 19.56 1.21
N LYS A 92 4.35 18.80 2.20
CA LYS A 92 5.66 18.13 2.14
C LYS A 92 5.80 17.39 0.82
N LEU A 93 6.87 17.72 0.09
CA LEU A 93 7.20 17.05 -1.16
C LEU A 93 8.26 15.99 -0.94
N PHE A 94 8.21 14.96 -1.78
CA PHE A 94 9.18 13.87 -1.77
C PHE A 94 10.61 14.41 -1.97
N PRO A 95 11.62 13.86 -1.28
CA PRO A 95 13.00 14.36 -1.25
C PRO A 95 13.73 14.40 -2.61
N GLN A 96 13.09 13.97 -3.71
CA GLN A 96 13.67 13.85 -5.05
C GLN A 96 13.59 15.13 -5.89
N HIS A 97 12.97 16.22 -5.41
CA HIS A 97 12.72 17.45 -6.18
C HIS A 97 13.61 18.64 -5.81
N LYS A 98 14.90 18.43 -5.52
CA LYS A 98 15.85 19.50 -5.11
C LYS A 98 16.47 20.33 -6.24
N ASN A 99 16.10 20.12 -7.51
CA ASN A 99 16.74 20.79 -8.64
C ASN A 99 15.92 21.99 -9.13
N ALA A 100 16.56 23.09 -9.56
CA ALA A 100 15.89 24.30 -10.09
C ALA A 100 14.81 24.03 -11.17
N LYS A 101 14.89 22.89 -11.87
CA LYS A 101 13.89 22.41 -12.85
C LYS A 101 12.53 22.05 -12.25
N SER A 102 12.42 21.75 -10.95
CA SER A 102 11.15 21.44 -10.27
C SER A 102 10.41 22.68 -9.80
N VAL A 103 11.10 23.82 -9.62
CA VAL A 103 10.55 25.04 -9.01
C VAL A 103 9.31 25.58 -9.73
N PRO A 104 9.21 25.62 -11.08
CA PRO A 104 7.98 26.04 -11.76
C PRO A 104 6.76 25.15 -11.43
N ILE A 105 6.99 23.85 -11.23
CA ILE A 105 5.94 22.89 -10.84
C ILE A 105 5.47 23.19 -9.41
N LEU A 106 6.38 23.59 -8.51
CA LEU A 106 6.06 23.99 -7.14
C LEU A 106 5.14 25.21 -7.11
N PHE A 107 5.48 26.26 -7.86
CA PHE A 107 4.64 27.45 -7.99
C PHE A 107 3.24 27.10 -8.51
N LYS A 108 3.17 26.26 -9.55
CA LYS A 108 1.88 25.85 -10.14
C LYS A 108 1.00 25.09 -9.16
N ASN A 109 1.56 24.15 -8.41
CA ASN A 109 0.81 23.34 -7.44
C ASN A 109 0.38 24.14 -6.21
N ALA A 110 1.18 25.11 -5.79
CA ALA A 110 0.91 25.95 -4.64
C ALA A 110 -0.19 26.98 -4.90
N LEU A 111 -0.21 27.56 -6.10
CA LEU A 111 -0.97 28.81 -6.35
C LEU A 111 -2.10 28.63 -7.36
N CYS A 112 -2.01 27.63 -8.24
CA CYS A 112 -2.87 27.52 -9.42
C CYS A 112 -3.76 26.27 -9.41
N ARG A 113 -4.17 25.81 -8.23
CA ARG A 113 -5.01 24.61 -8.07
C ARG A 113 -6.36 24.70 -8.81
N GLN A 114 -6.88 25.90 -9.04
CA GLN A 114 -8.24 26.10 -9.58
C GLN A 114 -8.32 27.04 -10.78
N SER A 115 -7.26 27.77 -11.13
CA SER A 115 -7.27 28.75 -12.23
C SER A 115 -6.04 28.60 -13.14
N ARG A 116 -6.20 29.00 -14.41
CA ARG A 116 -5.06 29.13 -15.33
C ARG A 116 -4.22 30.31 -14.84
N CYS A 117 -2.95 30.05 -14.59
CA CYS A 117 -1.97 31.05 -14.24
C CYS A 117 -0.77 30.85 -15.16
N ASP A 118 -0.19 31.95 -15.62
CA ASP A 118 1.08 31.94 -16.31
C ASP A 118 2.16 32.33 -15.31
N ILE A 119 3.15 31.46 -15.16
CA ILE A 119 4.29 31.65 -14.26
C ILE A 119 5.49 32.00 -15.14
N SER A 120 6.24 33.03 -14.74
CA SER A 120 7.47 33.43 -15.44
C SER A 120 8.39 32.20 -15.67
N PRO A 121 8.94 32.03 -16.88
CA PRO A 121 9.54 30.77 -17.33
C PRO A 121 10.81 30.34 -16.56
N ILE A 122 11.47 31.28 -15.86
CA ILE A 122 12.67 31.00 -15.08
C ILE A 122 12.50 31.66 -13.70
N PRO A 123 12.21 30.89 -12.63
CA PRO A 123 12.24 31.42 -11.28
C PRO A 123 13.66 31.89 -10.97
N GLU A 124 13.80 33.14 -10.56
CA GLU A 124 15.09 33.69 -10.19
C GLU A 124 15.44 33.22 -8.77
N ARG A 125 16.60 32.56 -8.61
CA ARG A 125 17.14 32.25 -7.29
C ARG A 125 17.62 33.56 -6.67
N PHE A 126 16.83 34.07 -5.73
CA PHE A 126 17.09 35.29 -5.01
C PHE A 126 17.97 34.94 -3.80
N ALA A 127 19.26 34.75 -4.05
CA ALA A 127 20.19 34.15 -3.09
C ALA A 127 20.36 35.00 -1.82
N THR A 128 20.30 34.34 -0.66
CA THR A 128 21.06 34.74 0.52
C THR A 128 22.30 33.83 0.59
N THR A 129 23.50 34.40 0.76
CA THR A 129 24.77 33.64 0.75
C THR A 129 24.91 32.67 1.93
N SER A 130 24.01 32.73 2.91
CA SER A 130 24.05 31.95 4.15
C SER A 130 22.66 31.59 4.69
N GLY A 131 21.65 31.49 3.82
CA GLY A 131 20.27 31.18 4.20
C GLY A 131 19.58 30.22 3.23
N PRO A 132 18.30 29.88 3.48
CA PRO A 132 17.53 29.01 2.61
C PRO A 132 17.35 29.62 1.22
N ASP A 133 17.10 28.71 0.28
CA ASP A 133 16.81 29.09 -1.09
C ASP A 133 15.45 29.78 -1.19
N VAL A 134 15.50 31.06 -1.56
CA VAL A 134 14.33 31.86 -1.92
C VAL A 134 14.27 31.95 -3.44
N PHE A 135 13.19 31.46 -4.02
CA PHE A 135 12.92 31.59 -5.45
C PHE A 135 11.84 32.65 -5.67
N ARG A 136 12.07 33.56 -6.60
CA ARG A 136 11.10 34.58 -6.99
C ARG A 136 10.50 34.24 -8.34
N ALA A 137 9.18 34.32 -8.44
CA ALA A 137 8.46 34.20 -9.71
C ALA A 137 7.38 35.28 -9.83
N SER A 138 7.17 35.75 -11.05
CA SER A 138 6.03 36.58 -11.41
C SER A 138 4.88 35.70 -11.88
N ILE A 139 3.66 36.01 -11.44
CA ILE A 139 2.45 35.29 -11.81
C ILE A 139 1.43 36.26 -12.37
N SER A 140 1.01 36.02 -13.60
CA SER A 140 -0.13 36.68 -14.24
C SER A 140 -1.30 35.70 -14.31
N GLY A 141 -2.43 36.07 -13.69
CA GLY A 141 -3.70 35.34 -13.86
C GLY A 141 -4.53 35.94 -15.00
N ASP A 142 -5.61 35.27 -15.40
CA ASP A 142 -6.56 35.70 -16.44
C ASP A 142 -7.06 37.15 -16.23
N GLY A 143 -6.30 38.14 -16.71
CA GLY A 143 -6.62 39.58 -16.63
C GLY A 143 -6.28 40.28 -15.30
N GLY A 144 -5.60 39.63 -14.36
CA GLY A 144 -5.19 40.25 -13.09
C GLY A 144 -3.84 40.98 -13.18
N PRO A 145 -3.55 41.95 -12.29
CA PRO A 145 -2.22 42.54 -12.20
C PRO A 145 -1.16 41.47 -11.91
N GLU A 146 0.05 41.67 -12.44
CA GLU A 146 1.18 40.79 -12.18
C GLU A 146 1.49 40.78 -10.68
N ARG A 147 1.56 39.58 -10.09
CA ARG A 147 1.83 39.39 -8.67
C ARG A 147 3.17 38.70 -8.50
N LYS A 148 3.98 39.19 -7.56
CA LYS A 148 5.24 38.55 -7.18
C LYS A 148 4.98 37.51 -6.09
N VAL A 149 5.47 36.30 -6.32
CA VAL A 149 5.39 35.22 -5.34
C VAL A 149 6.78 34.68 -5.07
N TYR A 150 7.04 34.46 -3.79
CA TYR A 150 8.30 33.97 -3.27
C TYR A 150 8.09 32.54 -2.76
N LEU A 151 8.90 31.61 -3.23
CA LEU A 151 8.94 30.25 -2.71
C LEU A 151 10.14 30.13 -1.78
N VAL A 152 9.87 29.87 -0.50
CA VAL A 152 10.88 29.77 0.55
C VAL A 152 10.96 28.33 1.02
N GLN A 153 12.14 27.73 0.95
CA GLN A 153 12.36 26.40 1.50
C GLN A 153 12.80 26.49 2.96
N LEU A 154 12.02 25.97 3.89
CA LEU A 154 12.40 25.79 5.29
C LEU A 154 12.50 24.29 5.56
N ASP A 155 13.71 23.79 5.80
CA ASP A 155 14.04 22.36 5.89
C ASP A 155 13.51 21.54 4.71
N THR A 156 12.43 20.79 4.93
CA THR A 156 11.77 19.88 3.98
C THR A 156 10.44 20.42 3.46
N VAL A 157 10.03 21.62 3.90
CA VAL A 157 8.74 22.23 3.58
C VAL A 157 8.97 23.48 2.74
N TYR A 158 8.13 23.67 1.72
CA TYR A 158 8.14 24.89 0.90
C TYR A 158 6.93 25.75 1.27
N PHE A 159 7.16 27.06 1.36
CA PHE A 159 6.12 28.05 1.60
C PHE A 159 6.01 28.96 0.38
N ALA A 160 4.80 29.18 -0.10
CA ALA A 160 4.53 30.18 -1.12
C ALA A 160 4.04 31.45 -0.43
N VAL A 161 4.75 32.55 -0.67
CA VAL A 161 4.53 33.84 -0.01
C VAL A 161 4.18 34.86 -1.07
N GLU A 162 2.92 35.27 -1.06
CA GLU A 162 2.37 36.25 -2.00
C GLU A 162 2.37 37.63 -1.34
N GLN A 163 2.92 38.61 -2.05
CA GLN A 163 3.08 39.98 -1.56
C GLN A 163 2.07 40.91 -2.21
N ALA A 164 1.35 41.69 -1.41
CA ALA A 164 0.52 42.80 -1.87
C ALA A 164 0.85 44.07 -1.08
N GLY A 165 1.46 45.06 -1.73
CA GLY A 165 1.71 46.39 -1.15
C GLY A 165 2.90 46.51 -0.18
N VAL A 166 3.49 45.39 0.27
CA VAL A 166 4.69 45.42 1.12
C VAL A 166 5.93 45.72 0.25
N PRO A 167 6.93 46.46 0.73
CA PRO A 167 8.25 46.55 0.07
C PRO A 167 9.00 45.21 0.13
N GLU A 168 9.67 44.81 -0.95
CA GLU A 168 10.45 43.55 -1.03
C GLU A 168 11.46 43.40 0.12
N ARG A 169 12.06 44.51 0.59
CA ARG A 169 12.97 44.53 1.74
C ARG A 169 12.32 44.06 3.05
N ASP A 170 11.09 44.49 3.31
CA ASP A 170 10.39 44.19 4.56
C ASP A 170 9.91 42.74 4.58
N LEU A 171 9.50 42.23 3.42
CA LEU A 171 9.16 40.82 3.24
C LEU A 171 10.39 39.93 3.51
N LEU A 172 11.54 40.29 2.95
CA LEU A 172 12.78 39.54 3.19
C LEU A 172 13.22 39.59 4.65
N ALA A 173 13.06 40.73 5.32
CA ALA A 173 13.33 40.85 6.75
C ALA A 173 12.44 39.88 7.56
N LEU A 174 11.14 39.83 7.25
CA LEU A 174 10.17 38.92 7.89
C LEU A 174 10.49 37.45 7.62
N LEU A 175 10.92 37.10 6.41
CA LEU A 175 11.33 35.73 6.08
C LEU A 175 12.64 35.36 6.78
N SER A 176 13.61 36.27 6.79
CA SER A 176 14.92 36.06 7.44
C SER A 176 14.82 35.87 8.96
N SER A 177 13.85 36.53 9.62
CA SER A 177 13.65 36.37 11.06
C SER A 177 13.12 34.97 11.41
N ALA A 178 12.20 34.43 10.61
CA ALA A 178 11.70 33.06 10.77
C ALA A 178 12.83 32.02 10.64
N ILE A 179 13.74 32.27 9.71
CA ILE A 179 14.89 31.39 9.44
C ILE A 179 15.89 31.40 10.59
N HIS A 180 16.24 32.59 11.09
CA HIS A 180 17.14 32.72 12.24
C HIS A 180 16.55 32.08 13.50
N GLU A 181 15.23 32.20 13.71
CA GLU A 181 14.59 31.60 14.88
C GLU A 181 14.63 30.06 14.81
N GLN A 182 14.34 29.47 13.64
CA GLN A 182 14.43 28.02 13.43
C GLN A 182 15.86 27.48 13.58
N ALA A 183 16.87 28.21 13.08
CA ALA A 183 18.27 27.84 13.27
C ALA A 183 18.76 27.99 14.72
N SER A 184 18.11 28.86 15.50
CA SER A 184 18.42 29.09 16.92
C SER A 184 17.67 28.19 17.89
N GLN A 185 16.65 27.46 17.41
CA GLN A 185 16.04 26.41 18.22
C GLN A 185 17.09 25.29 18.39
N PRO A 186 17.49 24.96 19.64
CA PRO A 186 18.38 23.84 19.86
C PRO A 186 17.72 22.60 19.24
N GLU A 187 18.47 21.85 18.42
CA GLU A 187 18.02 20.55 17.92
C GLU A 187 17.39 19.80 19.10
N PRO A 188 16.13 19.35 19.00
CA PRO A 188 15.49 18.63 20.09
C PRO A 188 16.40 17.44 20.40
N ASP A 189 17.05 17.52 21.56
CA ASP A 189 18.05 16.59 22.08
C ASP A 189 17.62 15.18 21.69
N SER A 190 18.23 14.59 20.66
CA SER A 190 17.81 13.30 20.10
C SER A 190 18.22 12.13 21.00
N SER A 191 18.53 12.43 22.26
CA SER A 191 18.66 11.48 23.35
C SER A 191 17.31 11.43 24.06
N PRO A 192 16.66 10.25 24.19
CA PRO A 192 15.46 10.14 25.01
C PRO A 192 15.85 10.39 26.46
N LYS A 193 15.78 11.65 26.89
CA LYS A 193 15.78 11.99 28.31
C LYS A 193 14.47 11.44 28.85
N LEU A 194 14.56 10.26 29.45
CA LEU A 194 13.58 9.71 30.38
C LEU A 194 13.43 10.70 31.54
N TYR A 195 12.68 11.78 31.32
CA TYR A 195 12.07 12.50 32.42
C TYR A 195 10.97 11.58 32.92
N ALA A 196 11.29 10.82 33.97
CA ALA A 196 10.31 10.26 34.87
C ALA A 196 9.62 11.43 35.58
N GLU A 197 8.76 12.15 34.86
CA GLU A 197 7.68 12.87 35.49
C GLU A 197 6.75 11.78 36.03
N PRO A 198 6.55 11.67 37.36
CA PRO A 198 5.63 10.68 37.88
C PRO A 198 4.25 11.07 37.36
N LEU A 199 3.79 10.36 36.34
CA LEU A 199 2.38 10.24 36.03
C LEU A 199 1.72 9.83 37.34
N ARG A 200 1.13 10.80 38.04
CA ARG A 200 0.07 10.54 39.00
C ARG A 200 -1.07 9.98 38.16
N MET A 201 -0.97 8.69 37.85
CA MET A 201 -2.10 7.93 37.37
C MET A 201 -3.19 8.13 38.42
N PRO A 202 -4.38 8.64 38.04
CA PRO A 202 -5.49 8.62 38.95
C PRO A 202 -5.64 7.18 39.44
N LEU A 203 -5.64 7.01 40.76
CA LEU A 203 -5.92 5.75 41.43
C LEU A 203 -7.10 5.10 40.69
N PRO A 204 -7.02 3.83 40.25
CA PRO A 204 -8.11 3.21 39.50
C PRO A 204 -9.36 3.34 40.35
N GLN A 205 -10.28 4.20 39.91
CA GLN A 205 -11.59 4.29 40.51
C GLN A 205 -12.17 2.89 40.43
N ARG A 206 -12.44 2.34 41.61
CA ARG A 206 -13.14 1.08 41.81
C ARG A 206 -14.30 1.07 40.81
N LEU A 207 -14.22 0.21 39.79
CA LEU A 207 -15.26 0.10 38.77
C LEU A 207 -16.56 -0.24 39.51
N GLU A 208 -17.45 0.74 39.63
CA GLU A 208 -18.81 0.48 40.03
C GLU A 208 -19.41 -0.43 38.96
N SER A 209 -19.79 -1.62 39.39
CA SER A 209 -20.37 -2.73 38.61
C SER A 209 -21.73 -2.42 37.98
N GLY A 210 -22.10 -1.14 37.82
CA GLY A 210 -23.39 -0.66 37.34
C GLY A 210 -23.40 -0.05 35.94
N LYS A 211 -22.26 0.19 35.28
CA LYS A 211 -22.20 0.78 33.93
C LYS A 211 -21.73 -0.24 32.89
N LEU A 212 -22.56 -1.25 32.64
CA LEU A 212 -22.36 -2.28 31.61
C LEU A 212 -22.88 -1.87 30.21
N LEU A 213 -23.34 -0.63 30.05
CA LEU A 213 -23.76 -0.11 28.76
C LEU A 213 -22.84 1.05 28.38
N ALA A 214 -22.06 0.82 27.32
CA ALA A 214 -21.25 1.84 26.66
C ALA A 214 -22.09 3.10 26.46
N THR A 215 -21.54 4.25 26.81
CA THR A 215 -22.25 5.51 26.64
C THR A 215 -22.53 5.76 25.15
N PRO A 216 -23.63 6.44 24.77
CA PRO A 216 -23.94 6.75 23.37
C PRO A 216 -22.79 7.46 22.63
N GLN A 217 -21.91 8.13 23.38
CA GLN A 217 -20.72 8.81 22.87
C GLN A 217 -19.60 7.82 22.47
N GLU A 218 -19.40 6.72 23.20
CA GLU A 218 -18.51 5.61 22.81
C GLU A 218 -19.08 4.78 21.65
N LEU A 219 -20.42 4.71 21.56
CA LEU A 219 -21.12 4.17 20.40
C LEU A 219 -21.02 5.10 19.17
N SER A 220 -20.87 6.41 19.34
CA SER A 220 -20.68 7.35 18.22
C SER A 220 -19.26 7.32 17.63
N THR A 221 -18.30 6.77 18.40
CA THR A 221 -17.00 6.32 17.88
C THR A 221 -17.07 4.91 17.27
N PHE A 222 -18.27 4.36 16.99
CA PHE A 222 -18.41 3.25 16.03
C PHE A 222 -17.92 3.73 14.68
N SER A 223 -16.63 3.52 14.52
CA SER A 223 -15.89 3.98 13.39
C SER A 223 -16.52 3.38 12.14
N TRP A 224 -16.74 4.25 11.17
CA TRP A 224 -17.19 3.91 9.83
C TRP A 224 -16.41 2.72 9.23
N TRP A 225 -15.17 2.44 9.67
CA TRP A 225 -14.40 1.27 9.26
C TRP A 225 -14.95 -0.06 9.78
N ILE A 226 -15.54 -0.11 10.98
CA ILE A 226 -16.22 -1.32 11.50
C ILE A 226 -17.49 -1.60 10.68
N LEU A 227 -18.30 -0.57 10.44
CA LEU A 227 -19.49 -0.69 9.59
C LEU A 227 -19.12 -1.07 8.16
N ALA A 228 -18.05 -0.50 7.61
CA ALA A 228 -17.53 -0.87 6.30
C ALA A 228 -17.03 -2.32 6.28
N ALA A 229 -16.35 -2.79 7.34
CA ALA A 229 -15.90 -4.17 7.46
C ALA A 229 -17.07 -5.15 7.58
N GLN A 230 -18.10 -4.81 8.36
CA GLN A 230 -19.33 -5.61 8.48
C GLN A 230 -20.11 -5.66 7.17
N ALA A 231 -20.29 -4.52 6.50
CA ALA A 231 -20.90 -4.46 5.18
C ALA A 231 -20.11 -5.28 4.16
N ALA A 232 -18.78 -5.23 4.22
CA ALA A 232 -17.92 -6.05 3.38
C ALA A 232 -18.07 -7.55 3.65
N ALA A 233 -18.15 -7.94 4.93
CA ALA A 233 -18.39 -9.33 5.32
C ALA A 233 -19.76 -9.83 4.86
N LEU A 234 -20.83 -9.03 5.01
CA LEU A 234 -22.17 -9.37 4.55
C LEU A 234 -22.24 -9.49 3.02
N LEU A 235 -21.60 -8.56 2.30
CA LEU A 235 -21.51 -8.64 0.84
C LEU A 235 -20.69 -9.86 0.39
N ALA A 236 -19.61 -10.21 1.10
CA ALA A 236 -18.85 -11.43 0.83
C ALA A 236 -19.69 -12.70 1.08
N LEU A 237 -20.49 -12.74 2.15
CA LEU A 237 -21.42 -13.84 2.43
C LEU A 237 -22.53 -13.95 1.39
N ALA A 238 -23.14 -12.83 0.97
CA ALA A 238 -24.15 -12.81 -0.09
C ALA A 238 -23.59 -13.32 -1.42
N MET A 239 -22.37 -12.91 -1.77
CA MET A 239 -21.67 -13.39 -2.97
C MET A 239 -21.30 -14.86 -2.87
N LEU A 240 -20.93 -15.36 -1.68
CA LEU A 240 -20.73 -16.79 -1.44
C LEU A 240 -22.04 -17.57 -1.60
N GLY A 241 -23.16 -17.05 -1.08
CA GLY A 241 -24.49 -17.62 -1.28
C GLY A 241 -24.87 -17.68 -2.75
N LEU A 242 -24.72 -16.57 -3.49
CA LEU A 242 -24.94 -16.52 -4.94
C LEU A 242 -24.07 -17.55 -5.68
N ARG A 243 -22.80 -17.69 -5.27
CA ARG A 243 -21.88 -18.67 -5.84
C ARG A 243 -22.38 -20.11 -5.67
N LEU A 244 -22.93 -20.44 -4.51
CA LEU A 244 -23.48 -21.77 -4.23
C LEU A 244 -24.79 -22.04 -5.00
N MET A 245 -25.50 -20.99 -5.43
CA MET A 245 -26.76 -21.11 -6.17
C MET A 245 -26.61 -21.18 -7.69
N ILE A 246 -25.47 -20.78 -8.25
CA ILE A 246 -25.26 -20.85 -9.71
C ILE A 246 -24.93 -22.30 -10.08
N PRO A 247 -25.74 -22.97 -10.92
CA PRO A 247 -25.51 -24.35 -11.29
C PRO A 247 -24.19 -24.50 -12.03
N ASP A 248 -23.50 -25.59 -11.74
CA ASP A 248 -22.17 -25.87 -12.27
C ASP A 248 -22.28 -26.11 -13.79
N ARG A 249 -21.88 -25.12 -14.58
CA ARG A 249 -21.85 -25.24 -16.05
C ARG A 249 -20.73 -26.19 -16.44
N GLN A 250 -21.03 -27.46 -16.54
CA GLN A 250 -20.14 -28.43 -17.18
C GLN A 250 -20.15 -28.18 -18.68
N ALA A 251 -18.98 -27.87 -19.25
CA ALA A 251 -18.84 -27.86 -20.70
C ALA A 251 -19.10 -29.30 -21.20
N PRO A 252 -19.80 -29.48 -22.34
CA PRO A 252 -19.94 -30.81 -22.92
C PRO A 252 -18.54 -31.37 -23.19
N PRO A 253 -18.27 -32.64 -22.83
CA PRO A 253 -16.98 -33.25 -23.09
C PRO A 253 -16.75 -33.25 -24.61
N ARG A 254 -15.67 -32.60 -25.05
CA ARG A 254 -15.16 -32.80 -26.41
C ARG A 254 -14.27 -34.03 -26.40
N GLU A 255 -14.50 -34.93 -27.36
CA GLU A 255 -13.66 -36.09 -27.57
C GLU A 255 -12.24 -35.63 -27.93
N ALA A 256 -11.24 -36.33 -27.40
CA ALA A 256 -9.85 -36.07 -27.73
C ALA A 256 -9.59 -36.53 -29.17
N GLU A 257 -8.96 -35.68 -29.96
CA GLU A 257 -8.45 -36.09 -31.27
C GLU A 257 -7.35 -37.13 -31.06
N THR A 258 -7.33 -38.18 -31.89
CA THR A 258 -6.36 -39.28 -31.75
C THR A 258 -4.93 -38.72 -31.81
N ASP A 259 -4.08 -39.16 -30.88
CA ASP A 259 -2.68 -38.72 -30.70
C ASP A 259 -2.47 -37.25 -30.31
N SER A 260 -3.54 -36.48 -30.05
CA SER A 260 -3.42 -35.11 -29.54
C SER A 260 -3.19 -35.11 -28.01
N PRO A 261 -2.31 -34.25 -27.46
CA PRO A 261 -2.21 -34.05 -26.01
C PRO A 261 -3.42 -33.26 -25.45
N TYR A 262 -4.29 -32.74 -26.31
CA TYR A 262 -5.49 -31.99 -25.92
C TYR A 262 -6.72 -32.90 -25.87
N PRO A 263 -7.68 -32.66 -24.97
CA PRO A 263 -7.74 -31.53 -24.02
C PRO A 263 -6.73 -31.63 -22.87
N VAL A 264 -6.14 -30.49 -22.49
CA VAL A 264 -5.29 -30.38 -21.30
C VAL A 264 -6.12 -29.79 -20.16
N ARG A 265 -6.33 -30.57 -19.10
CA ARG A 265 -7.06 -30.11 -17.90
C ARG A 265 -6.08 -29.60 -16.86
N ILE A 266 -6.40 -28.46 -16.27
CA ILE A 266 -5.61 -27.76 -15.26
C ILE A 266 -6.50 -27.60 -14.04
N THR A 267 -6.18 -28.29 -12.94
CA THR A 267 -6.95 -28.25 -11.69
C THR A 267 -6.13 -27.60 -10.60
N LYS A 268 -6.62 -26.51 -10.00
CA LYS A 268 -5.97 -25.91 -8.84
C LYS A 268 -6.21 -26.76 -7.59
N ASN A 269 -5.15 -27.05 -6.86
CA ASN A 269 -5.21 -27.59 -5.51
C ASN A 269 -4.96 -26.46 -4.50
N TYR A 270 -5.89 -26.27 -3.58
CA TYR A 270 -5.71 -25.35 -2.45
C TYR A 270 -4.93 -26.07 -1.37
N VAL A 271 -3.60 -25.99 -1.44
CA VAL A 271 -2.76 -26.29 -0.29
C VAL A 271 -2.43 -24.96 0.38
N LEU A 272 -2.73 -24.83 1.68
CA LEU A 272 -2.68 -23.60 2.48
C LEU A 272 -1.41 -22.72 2.33
N VAL A 273 -0.30 -23.31 1.85
CA VAL A 273 1.03 -22.69 1.78
C VAL A 273 1.53 -22.48 0.34
N HIS A 274 1.02 -23.26 -0.62
CA HIS A 274 1.48 -23.24 -2.00
C HIS A 274 0.30 -23.31 -2.95
N ASP A 275 0.27 -22.40 -3.93
CA ASP A 275 -0.63 -22.57 -5.05
C ASP A 275 -0.05 -23.67 -5.95
N ALA A 276 -0.72 -24.81 -5.98
CA ALA A 276 -0.36 -25.94 -6.81
C ALA A 276 -1.44 -26.20 -7.86
N PHE A 277 -1.02 -26.58 -9.06
CA PHE A 277 -1.90 -27.02 -10.14
C PHE A 277 -1.50 -28.41 -10.56
N ASN A 278 -2.47 -29.31 -10.60
CA ASN A 278 -2.31 -30.56 -11.32
C ASN A 278 -2.75 -30.33 -12.76
N ILE A 279 -1.94 -30.80 -13.70
CA ILE A 279 -2.19 -30.70 -15.12
C ILE A 279 -2.24 -32.13 -15.65
N SER A 280 -3.32 -32.49 -16.31
CA SER A 280 -3.48 -33.78 -16.99
C SER A 280 -3.69 -33.53 -18.46
N ASP A 281 -2.86 -34.13 -19.31
CA ASP A 281 -3.08 -34.15 -20.75
C ASP A 281 -4.01 -35.32 -21.14
N ALA A 282 -4.50 -35.30 -22.38
CA ALA A 282 -5.41 -36.33 -22.89
C ALA A 282 -4.78 -37.73 -22.98
N GLN A 283 -3.45 -37.80 -23.01
CA GLN A 283 -2.67 -39.03 -23.03
C GLN A 283 -2.46 -39.62 -21.63
N GLY A 284 -2.95 -38.95 -20.58
CA GLY A 284 -2.87 -39.40 -19.18
C GLY A 284 -1.56 -39.05 -18.48
N ASN A 285 -0.68 -38.24 -19.09
CA ASN A 285 0.48 -37.73 -18.37
C ASN A 285 0.05 -36.66 -17.38
N LEU A 286 0.65 -36.71 -16.19
CA LEU A 286 0.37 -35.82 -15.08
C LEU A 286 1.57 -34.94 -14.79
N TYR A 287 1.32 -33.64 -14.74
CA TYR A 287 2.29 -32.61 -14.38
C TYR A 287 1.78 -31.82 -13.17
N ARG A 288 2.70 -31.26 -12.40
CA ARG A 288 2.38 -30.38 -11.28
C ARG A 288 3.13 -29.07 -11.41
N ILE A 289 2.41 -27.96 -11.47
CA ILE A 289 2.99 -26.63 -11.31
C ILE A 289 2.84 -26.22 -9.86
N THR A 290 3.93 -25.82 -9.23
CA THR A 290 3.93 -25.22 -7.90
C THR A 290 4.40 -23.78 -7.97
N SER A 291 3.75 -22.92 -7.20
CA SER A 291 4.16 -21.54 -7.01
C SER A 291 4.26 -21.20 -5.54
N ASN A 292 5.27 -20.41 -5.20
CA ASN A 292 5.35 -19.79 -3.89
C ASN A 292 4.34 -18.65 -3.82
N ASP A 293 3.59 -18.58 -2.73
CA ASP A 293 2.68 -17.47 -2.47
C ASP A 293 3.43 -16.37 -1.71
N PRO A 294 3.83 -15.27 -2.38
CA PRO A 294 4.58 -14.21 -1.71
C PRO A 294 3.73 -13.48 -0.66
N ALA A 295 2.40 -13.64 -0.68
CA ALA A 295 1.48 -13.05 0.28
C ALA A 295 1.12 -14.00 1.44
N LEU A 296 1.79 -15.14 1.59
CA LEU A 296 1.48 -16.11 2.63
C LEU A 296 1.57 -15.51 4.04
N LEU A 297 2.64 -14.75 4.32
CA LEU A 297 2.84 -14.08 5.61
C LEU A 297 1.74 -13.05 5.90
N LEU A 298 1.31 -12.31 4.87
CA LEU A 298 0.20 -11.36 4.98
C LEU A 298 -1.09 -12.10 5.36
N LYS A 299 -1.42 -13.19 4.65
CA LYS A 299 -2.61 -14.00 4.93
C LYS A 299 -2.58 -14.61 6.32
N ALA A 300 -1.43 -15.16 6.72
CA ALA A 300 -1.24 -15.72 8.06
C ALA A 300 -1.39 -14.66 9.15
N GLY A 301 -0.79 -13.48 8.98
CA GLY A 301 -0.92 -12.35 9.90
C GLY A 301 -2.36 -11.85 10.03
N LEU A 302 -3.08 -11.69 8.92
CA LEU A 302 -4.49 -11.30 8.93
C LEU A 302 -5.39 -12.34 9.61
N LEU A 303 -5.14 -13.62 9.36
CA LEU A 303 -5.90 -14.70 9.99
C LEU A 303 -5.65 -14.77 11.50
N LEU A 304 -4.38 -14.63 11.93
CA LEU A 304 -4.02 -14.53 13.34
C LEU A 304 -4.61 -13.28 13.98
N PHE A 305 -4.69 -12.16 13.26
CA PHE A 305 -5.30 -10.93 13.77
C PHE A 305 -6.80 -11.13 14.02
N ALA A 306 -7.50 -11.73 13.07
CA ALA A 306 -8.92 -12.05 13.21
C ALA A 306 -9.15 -13.03 14.37
N ALA A 307 -8.37 -14.11 14.45
CA ALA A 307 -8.44 -15.07 15.55
C ALA A 307 -8.17 -14.39 16.90
N ALA A 308 -7.12 -13.59 17.02
CA ALA A 308 -6.76 -12.86 18.24
C ALA A 308 -7.89 -11.90 18.68
N LYS A 309 -8.52 -11.20 17.76
CA LYS A 309 -9.67 -10.33 18.06
C LYS A 309 -10.87 -11.12 18.56
N ILE A 310 -11.17 -12.26 17.94
CA ILE A 310 -12.26 -13.15 18.39
C ILE A 310 -11.96 -13.69 19.80
N THR A 311 -10.72 -14.16 20.04
CA THR A 311 -10.31 -14.68 21.34
C THR A 311 -10.34 -13.60 22.42
N ALA A 312 -9.84 -12.40 22.15
CA ALA A 312 -9.88 -11.28 23.10
C ALA A 312 -11.31 -10.86 23.43
N ALA A 313 -12.20 -10.79 22.43
CA ALA A 313 -13.62 -10.50 22.64
C ALA A 313 -14.33 -11.59 23.46
N ALA A 314 -14.03 -12.86 23.19
CA ALA A 314 -14.59 -13.98 23.95
C ALA A 314 -14.10 -13.98 25.41
N ALA A 315 -12.80 -13.72 25.64
CA ALA A 315 -12.22 -13.68 26.98
C ALA A 315 -12.77 -12.53 27.84
N ALA A 316 -13.07 -11.38 27.23
CA ALA A 316 -13.71 -10.26 27.93
C ALA A 316 -15.12 -10.60 28.47
N GLY A 317 -15.78 -11.61 27.91
CA GLY A 317 -17.08 -12.10 28.37
C GLY A 317 -17.03 -13.18 29.45
N VAL A 318 -15.83 -13.68 29.82
CA VAL A 318 -15.64 -14.76 30.79
C VAL A 318 -15.14 -14.20 32.11
N SER A 319 -15.88 -14.44 33.20
CA SER A 319 -15.42 -14.12 34.55
C SER A 319 -14.29 -15.06 34.98
N GLY A 320 -13.21 -14.52 35.54
CA GLY A 320 -12.10 -15.30 36.10
C GLY A 320 -10.81 -15.35 35.27
N VAL A 321 -10.71 -14.59 34.17
CA VAL A 321 -9.44 -14.43 33.45
C VAL A 321 -8.52 -13.50 34.26
N SER A 322 -7.26 -13.92 34.49
CA SER A 322 -6.30 -13.11 35.24
C SER A 322 -5.98 -11.80 34.50
N PRO A 323 -5.62 -10.71 35.21
CA PRO A 323 -5.26 -9.44 34.59
C PRO A 323 -4.11 -9.56 33.58
N GLU A 324 -3.13 -10.41 33.88
CA GLU A 324 -1.98 -10.70 33.01
C GLU A 324 -2.39 -11.39 31.71
N MET A 325 -3.29 -12.38 31.80
CA MET A 325 -3.83 -13.05 30.63
C MET A 325 -4.65 -12.09 29.77
N ASN A 326 -5.44 -11.21 30.38
CA ASN A 326 -6.17 -10.17 29.66
C ASN A 326 -5.23 -9.20 28.93
N ALA A 327 -4.14 -8.77 29.58
CA ALA A 327 -3.13 -7.91 28.95
C ALA A 327 -2.45 -8.61 27.76
N PHE A 328 -2.10 -9.89 27.91
CA PHE A 328 -1.52 -10.70 26.83
C PHE A 328 -2.49 -10.85 25.64
N LEU A 329 -3.75 -11.22 25.90
CA LEU A 329 -4.78 -11.36 24.87
C LEU A 329 -5.07 -10.04 24.16
N ALA A 330 -5.02 -8.90 24.88
CA ALA A 330 -5.16 -7.57 24.30
C ALA A 330 -3.99 -7.20 23.37
N ALA A 331 -2.79 -7.73 23.61
CA ALA A 331 -1.60 -7.49 22.81
C ALA A 331 -1.51 -8.38 21.54
N LEU A 332 -2.13 -9.56 21.54
CA LEU A 332 -2.09 -10.52 20.42
C LEU A 332 -2.46 -9.90 19.04
N PRO A 333 -3.49 -9.05 18.90
CA PRO A 333 -3.78 -8.38 17.64
C PRO A 333 -2.63 -7.48 17.15
N GLY A 334 -1.89 -6.85 18.06
CA GLY A 334 -0.73 -6.02 17.70
C GLY A 334 0.38 -6.83 17.03
N TYR A 335 0.76 -7.96 17.63
CA TYR A 335 1.76 -8.86 17.05
C TYR A 335 1.31 -9.47 15.72
N ALA A 336 0.05 -9.87 15.62
CA ALA A 336 -0.51 -10.39 14.37
C ALA A 336 -0.51 -9.33 13.25
N LEU A 337 -0.77 -8.06 13.59
CA LEU A 337 -0.69 -6.95 12.63
C LEU A 337 0.75 -6.69 12.16
N ILE A 338 1.74 -6.74 13.06
CA ILE A 338 3.17 -6.63 12.69
C ILE A 338 3.54 -7.75 11.70
N LEU A 339 3.09 -8.98 11.96
CA LEU A 339 3.27 -10.09 11.03
C LEU A 339 2.59 -9.82 9.68
N ALA A 340 1.36 -9.29 9.67
CA ALA A 340 0.68 -8.92 8.43
C ALA A 340 1.45 -7.85 7.65
N LEU A 341 1.95 -6.81 8.32
CA LEU A 341 2.73 -5.72 7.70
C LEU A 341 4.06 -6.21 7.11
N SER A 342 4.79 -7.08 7.82
CA SER A 342 5.97 -7.76 7.25
C SER A 342 5.62 -8.65 6.05
N GLY A 343 4.41 -9.22 6.06
CA GLY A 343 3.79 -9.90 4.93
C GLY A 343 3.58 -9.00 3.71
N ILE A 344 3.22 -7.73 3.90
CA ILE A 344 3.10 -6.77 2.79
C ILE A 344 4.48 -6.53 2.16
N LEU A 345 5.50 -6.28 2.98
CA LEU A 345 6.86 -6.04 2.49
C LEU A 345 7.40 -7.23 1.70
N THR A 346 7.18 -8.46 2.19
CA THR A 346 7.54 -9.68 1.48
C THR A 346 6.74 -9.85 0.19
N ALA A 347 5.44 -9.58 0.20
CA ALA A 347 4.60 -9.64 -1.00
C ALA A 347 5.02 -8.64 -2.09
N MET A 348 5.52 -7.46 -1.71
CA MET A 348 6.00 -6.43 -2.64
C MET A 348 7.40 -6.72 -3.19
N THR A 349 8.26 -7.38 -2.41
CA THR A 349 9.66 -7.63 -2.79
C THR A 349 9.85 -8.96 -3.51
N TYR A 350 9.15 -10.02 -3.07
CA TYR A 350 9.26 -11.34 -3.66
C TYR A 350 8.37 -11.46 -4.89
N LYS A 351 9.02 -11.45 -6.06
CA LYS A 351 8.34 -11.78 -7.30
C LYS A 351 8.05 -13.27 -7.36
N ARG A 352 6.86 -13.60 -7.85
CA ARG A 352 6.34 -14.96 -7.94
C ARG A 352 7.09 -15.78 -9.00
N SER A 353 7.64 -16.93 -8.61
CA SER A 353 8.19 -17.94 -9.50
C SER A 353 7.31 -19.19 -9.54
N PHE A 354 7.49 -20.00 -10.59
CA PHE A 354 6.76 -21.24 -10.80
C PHE A 354 7.72 -22.35 -11.22
N SER A 355 7.47 -23.57 -10.78
CA SER A 355 8.21 -24.76 -11.19
C SER A 355 7.21 -25.84 -11.61
N MET A 356 7.39 -26.40 -12.79
CA MET A 356 6.61 -27.50 -13.33
C MET A 356 7.41 -28.79 -13.22
N LYS A 357 6.82 -29.82 -12.61
CA LYS A 357 7.42 -31.14 -12.45
C LYS A 357 6.55 -32.24 -13.04
N SER A 358 7.17 -33.27 -13.61
CA SER A 358 6.48 -34.52 -13.93
C SER A 358 6.05 -35.20 -12.64
N VAL A 359 4.78 -35.60 -12.51
CA VAL A 359 4.32 -36.33 -11.32
C VAL A 359 4.90 -37.74 -11.29
N ARG A 360 5.02 -38.38 -12.46
CA ARG A 360 5.53 -39.76 -12.58
C ARG A 360 7.04 -39.83 -12.38
N ALA A 361 7.80 -38.93 -13.01
CA ALA A 361 9.26 -38.96 -12.95
C ALA A 361 9.84 -38.14 -11.78
N GLY A 362 9.06 -37.23 -11.18
CA GLY A 362 9.54 -36.29 -10.17
C GLY A 362 10.50 -35.21 -10.69
N ALA A 363 10.94 -35.31 -11.94
CA ALA A 363 11.86 -34.38 -12.59
C ALA A 363 11.21 -33.03 -12.88
N GLU A 364 11.97 -31.97 -12.70
CA GLU A 364 11.61 -30.62 -13.14
C GLU A 364 11.69 -30.53 -14.66
N ILE A 365 10.64 -29.98 -15.27
CA ILE A 365 10.49 -29.88 -16.73
C ILE A 365 10.67 -28.42 -17.16
N LEU A 366 9.98 -27.50 -16.45
CA LEU A 366 9.99 -26.08 -16.75
C LEU A 366 10.14 -25.27 -15.48
N THR A 367 10.93 -24.20 -15.55
CA THR A 367 11.01 -23.18 -14.51
C THR A 367 10.57 -21.85 -15.09
N ILE A 368 9.67 -21.15 -14.41
CA ILE A 368 9.12 -19.87 -14.87
C ILE A 368 9.51 -18.81 -13.85
N THR A 369 10.32 -17.86 -14.28
CA THR A 369 10.80 -16.78 -13.41
C THR A 369 10.32 -15.42 -13.91
N PRO A 370 10.11 -14.47 -13.00
CA PRO A 370 9.65 -13.13 -13.36
C PRO A 370 10.77 -12.35 -14.06
N GLY A 371 10.50 -11.85 -15.26
CA GLY A 371 11.41 -11.01 -16.03
C GLY A 371 11.33 -9.54 -15.63
N LEU A 372 12.30 -8.75 -16.11
CA LEU A 372 12.27 -7.29 -16.02
C LEU A 372 11.66 -6.75 -17.33
N SER A 373 10.68 -5.86 -17.22
CA SER A 373 10.16 -5.12 -18.37
C SER A 373 10.34 -3.61 -18.13
N PRO A 374 11.08 -2.91 -19.00
CA PRO A 374 11.21 -1.45 -18.89
C PRO A 374 9.88 -0.72 -19.12
N SER A 375 8.91 -1.40 -19.75
CA SER A 375 7.59 -0.85 -20.09
C SER A 375 6.53 -1.05 -18.99
N GLY A 376 6.91 -1.56 -17.82
CA GLY A 376 5.97 -1.88 -16.74
C GLY A 376 5.06 -3.09 -17.02
N ARG A 377 5.27 -3.80 -18.14
CA ARG A 377 4.52 -5.01 -18.50
C ARG A 377 4.93 -6.17 -17.61
N ARG A 378 3.99 -7.08 -17.34
CA ARG A 378 4.31 -8.34 -16.66
C ARG A 378 4.95 -9.28 -17.67
N VAL A 379 6.19 -9.67 -17.39
CA VAL A 379 6.98 -10.58 -18.23
C VAL A 379 7.44 -11.74 -17.37
N PHE A 380 7.35 -12.94 -17.90
CA PHE A 380 7.86 -14.16 -17.29
C PHE A 380 8.71 -14.92 -18.30
N HIS A 381 9.88 -15.36 -17.88
CA HIS A 381 10.80 -16.14 -18.67
C HIS A 381 10.59 -17.62 -18.36
N VAL A 382 10.46 -18.44 -19.40
CA VAL A 382 10.26 -19.89 -19.30
C VAL A 382 11.57 -20.56 -19.67
N TYR A 383 12.15 -21.28 -18.71
CA TYR A 383 13.35 -22.08 -18.86
C TYR A 383 12.98 -23.55 -18.90
N ASP A 384 13.72 -24.33 -19.68
CA ASP A 384 13.63 -25.79 -19.63
C ASP A 384 14.39 -26.39 -18.44
N SER A 385 14.40 -27.71 -18.32
CA SER A 385 15.11 -28.45 -17.27
C SER A 385 16.64 -28.29 -17.30
N THR A 386 17.19 -27.68 -18.36
CA THR A 386 18.62 -27.39 -18.52
C THR A 386 18.95 -25.92 -18.29
N ASP A 387 18.02 -25.16 -17.70
CA ASP A 387 18.10 -23.71 -17.48
C ASP A 387 18.27 -22.89 -18.78
N LYS A 388 17.89 -23.46 -19.93
CA LYS A 388 17.89 -22.73 -21.20
C LYS A 388 16.56 -21.99 -21.36
N LEU A 389 16.64 -20.70 -21.66
CA LEU A 389 15.45 -19.90 -21.99
C LEU A 389 14.83 -20.43 -23.29
N ILE A 390 13.57 -20.88 -23.22
CA ILE A 390 12.83 -21.40 -24.39
C ILE A 390 11.76 -20.42 -24.86
N SER A 391 11.08 -19.73 -23.94
CA SER A 391 9.96 -18.86 -24.26
C SER A 391 9.83 -17.71 -23.26
N VAL A 392 9.10 -16.67 -23.66
CA VAL A 392 8.78 -15.51 -22.83
C VAL A 392 7.28 -15.28 -22.83
N ILE A 393 6.66 -15.30 -21.65
CA ILE A 393 5.25 -14.97 -21.47
C ILE A 393 5.15 -13.47 -21.15
N GLU A 394 4.43 -12.72 -21.98
CA GLU A 394 4.24 -11.28 -21.81
C GLU A 394 2.76 -10.93 -21.72
N GLN A 395 2.39 -10.15 -20.72
CA GLN A 395 1.08 -9.53 -20.64
C GLN A 395 1.10 -8.19 -21.40
N GLU A 396 0.35 -8.11 -22.50
CA GLU A 396 0.18 -6.85 -23.19
C GLU A 396 -0.77 -5.96 -22.38
N THR A 397 -0.22 -4.90 -21.78
CA THR A 397 -0.96 -3.90 -21.04
C THR A 397 -0.95 -2.61 -21.86
N ARG A 398 -1.88 -2.48 -22.81
CA ARG A 398 -2.13 -1.17 -23.45
C ARG A 398 -3.24 -0.47 -22.69
N ILE A 399 -2.99 0.78 -22.30
CA ILE A 399 -3.95 1.68 -21.65
C ILE A 399 -5.22 1.90 -22.50
N LEU A 400 -5.18 1.58 -23.80
CA LEU A 400 -6.31 1.70 -24.73
C LEU A 400 -7.07 0.38 -24.98
N SER A 401 -6.53 -0.79 -24.59
CA SER A 401 -7.23 -2.09 -24.71
C SER A 401 -8.05 -2.39 -23.44
N LEU A 402 -8.80 -1.41 -22.96
CA LEU A 402 -9.35 -1.36 -21.59
C LEU A 402 -10.40 -2.42 -21.25
N ALA A 403 -10.83 -3.28 -22.15
CA ALA A 403 -11.72 -4.39 -21.78
C ALA A 403 -10.91 -5.68 -21.54
N ARG A 404 -10.31 -6.22 -22.59
CA ARG A 404 -9.78 -7.59 -22.64
C ARG A 404 -8.31 -7.69 -22.24
N ARG A 405 -7.97 -8.75 -21.49
CA ARG A 405 -6.57 -9.14 -21.28
C ARG A 405 -6.04 -9.88 -22.52
N ARG A 406 -4.80 -9.55 -22.89
CA ARG A 406 -4.06 -10.20 -23.97
C ARG A 406 -2.71 -10.66 -23.44
N TRP A 407 -2.44 -11.95 -23.60
CA TRP A 407 -1.19 -12.59 -23.21
C TRP A 407 -0.52 -13.17 -24.44
N ARG A 408 0.79 -13.02 -24.53
CA ARG A 408 1.59 -13.48 -25.66
C ARG A 408 2.68 -14.39 -25.15
N LEU A 409 2.83 -15.55 -25.79
CA LEU A 409 3.98 -16.42 -25.67
C LEU A 409 4.91 -16.12 -26.84
N LYS A 410 6.10 -15.63 -26.53
CA LYS A 410 7.14 -15.29 -27.48
C LYS A 410 8.26 -16.32 -27.46
N ASP A 411 8.92 -16.51 -28.59
CA ASP A 411 10.22 -17.19 -28.61
C ASP A 411 11.33 -16.29 -28.07
N THR A 412 12.53 -16.85 -28.00
CA THR A 412 13.76 -16.14 -27.65
C THR A 412 14.14 -15.03 -28.66
N ALA A 413 13.62 -15.08 -29.89
CA ALA A 413 13.79 -14.03 -30.90
C ALA A 413 12.75 -12.90 -30.76
N GLY A 414 11.78 -13.02 -29.86
CA GLY A 414 10.73 -12.04 -29.60
C GLY A 414 9.48 -12.17 -30.48
N ASN A 415 9.39 -13.18 -31.35
CA ASN A 415 8.22 -13.44 -32.17
C ASN A 415 7.12 -14.11 -31.35
N THR A 416 5.89 -13.66 -31.49
CA THR A 416 4.72 -14.31 -30.87
C THR A 416 4.43 -15.63 -31.56
N HIS A 417 4.41 -16.73 -30.80
CA HIS A 417 3.96 -18.05 -31.29
C HIS A 417 2.54 -18.36 -30.86
N ILE A 418 2.19 -18.03 -29.62
CA ILE A 418 0.83 -18.21 -29.09
C ILE A 418 0.34 -16.90 -28.51
N GLU A 419 -0.94 -16.65 -28.72
CA GLU A 419 -1.65 -15.54 -28.15
C GLU A 419 -2.91 -16.04 -27.44
N MET A 420 -3.13 -15.58 -26.21
CA MET A 420 -4.34 -15.84 -25.45
C MET A 420 -5.08 -14.52 -25.24
N ILE A 421 -6.29 -14.43 -25.79
CA ILE A 421 -7.14 -13.24 -25.75
C ILE A 421 -8.40 -13.57 -24.98
N GLU A 422 -8.80 -12.68 -24.08
CA GLU A 422 -10.06 -12.83 -23.40
C GLU A 422 -11.28 -12.82 -24.36
N ASP A 423 -12.16 -13.81 -24.22
CA ASP A 423 -13.24 -14.05 -25.19
C ASP A 423 -14.34 -12.97 -25.19
N ASN A 424 -14.67 -12.40 -24.02
CA ASN A 424 -15.82 -11.50 -23.89
C ASN A 424 -15.48 -10.19 -23.15
N ASP A 425 -15.86 -9.05 -23.74
CA ASP A 425 -15.66 -7.71 -23.17
C ASP A 425 -16.46 -7.45 -21.90
N LYS A 426 -17.68 -7.97 -21.82
CA LYS A 426 -18.60 -7.69 -20.70
C LYS A 426 -18.08 -8.20 -19.35
N PRO A 427 -17.72 -9.51 -19.20
CA PRO A 427 -17.13 -9.99 -17.96
C PRO A 427 -15.76 -9.38 -17.71
N ALA A 428 -15.00 -9.03 -18.75
CA ALA A 428 -13.73 -8.34 -18.62
C ALA A 428 -13.87 -6.96 -17.98
N LEU A 429 -14.85 -6.17 -18.45
CA LEU A 429 -15.19 -4.86 -17.89
C LEU A 429 -15.75 -4.99 -16.46
N ALA A 430 -16.70 -5.91 -16.24
CA ALA A 430 -17.25 -6.19 -14.92
C ALA A 430 -16.12 -6.54 -13.94
N ARG A 431 -15.12 -7.31 -14.38
CA ARG A 431 -13.98 -7.69 -13.54
C ARG A 431 -13.08 -6.52 -13.17
N LYS A 432 -12.99 -5.51 -14.03
CA LYS A 432 -12.24 -4.29 -13.72
C LYS A 432 -12.94 -3.45 -12.65
N LEU A 433 -14.27 -3.45 -12.65
CA LEU A 433 -15.05 -2.71 -11.65
C LEU A 433 -15.18 -3.48 -10.34
N PHE A 434 -15.52 -4.76 -10.41
CA PHE A 434 -15.92 -5.57 -9.25
C PHE A 434 -14.88 -6.61 -8.83
N GLY A 435 -13.77 -6.78 -9.55
CA GLY A 435 -12.82 -7.87 -9.28
C GLY A 435 -13.29 -9.20 -9.88
N HIS A 436 -12.64 -10.31 -9.53
CA HIS A 436 -13.02 -11.63 -10.09
C HIS A 436 -14.23 -12.27 -9.40
N CYS A 437 -14.78 -11.66 -8.33
CA CYS A 437 -15.95 -12.13 -7.60
C CYS A 437 -15.89 -13.63 -7.28
N TRP A 438 -14.79 -14.10 -6.66
CA TRP A 438 -14.58 -15.53 -6.33
C TRP A 438 -14.68 -16.51 -7.51
N GLY A 439 -14.34 -16.04 -8.71
CA GLY A 439 -14.33 -16.86 -9.91
C GLY A 439 -15.62 -16.77 -10.72
N LEU A 440 -16.64 -16.03 -10.26
CA LEU A 440 -17.87 -15.78 -11.02
C LEU A 440 -17.62 -15.03 -12.33
N LEU A 441 -16.58 -14.20 -12.37
CA LEU A 441 -16.17 -13.45 -13.55
C LEU A 441 -14.93 -14.05 -14.22
N ARG A 442 -14.70 -15.36 -14.09
CA ARG A 442 -13.61 -16.05 -14.81
C ARG A 442 -13.83 -15.96 -16.30
N SER A 443 -12.75 -15.68 -17.01
CA SER A 443 -12.78 -15.59 -18.46
C SER A 443 -12.48 -16.92 -19.11
N SER A 444 -13.19 -17.19 -20.19
CA SER A 444 -12.65 -18.00 -21.27
C SER A 444 -11.62 -17.18 -22.04
N TYR A 445 -10.61 -17.85 -22.58
CA TYR A 445 -9.63 -17.25 -23.49
C TYR A 445 -9.68 -17.97 -24.83
N LEU A 446 -9.65 -17.20 -25.91
CA LEU A 446 -9.36 -17.70 -27.24
C LEU A 446 -7.84 -17.82 -27.38
N ILE A 447 -7.39 -18.97 -27.88
CA ILE A 447 -5.99 -19.27 -28.12
C ILE A 447 -5.76 -19.19 -29.64
N GLN A 448 -4.82 -18.37 -30.06
CA GLN A 448 -4.42 -18.21 -31.45
C GLN A 448 -2.93 -18.55 -31.56
N GLU A 449 -2.61 -19.58 -32.35
CA GLU A 449 -1.24 -19.90 -32.69
C GLU A 449 -0.85 -19.21 -34.01
N ARG A 450 0.41 -18.82 -34.14
CA ARG A 450 0.97 -18.15 -35.33
C ARG A 450 0.71 -18.92 -36.63
N TYR A 451 0.69 -20.25 -36.57
CA TYR A 451 0.52 -21.13 -37.72
C TYR A 451 -0.95 -21.43 -38.06
N GLY A 452 -1.90 -20.70 -37.46
CA GLY A 452 -3.32 -20.78 -37.80
C GLY A 452 -4.13 -21.75 -36.95
N ALA A 453 -3.50 -22.51 -36.05
CA ALA A 453 -4.25 -23.30 -35.08
C ALA A 453 -5.01 -22.37 -34.12
N MET A 454 -6.27 -22.72 -33.87
CA MET A 454 -7.13 -22.01 -32.94
C MET A 454 -7.60 -22.96 -31.86
N GLY A 455 -7.73 -22.42 -30.66
CA GLY A 455 -8.27 -23.15 -29.54
C GLY A 455 -8.92 -22.22 -28.53
N GLU A 456 -9.25 -22.79 -27.39
CA GLU A 456 -9.86 -22.07 -26.31
C GLU A 456 -9.49 -22.68 -24.96
N MET A 457 -9.30 -21.81 -23.98
CA MET A 457 -9.22 -22.17 -22.58
C MET A 457 -10.56 -21.82 -21.95
N ARG A 458 -11.27 -22.82 -21.43
CA ARG A 458 -12.56 -22.63 -20.78
C ARG A 458 -12.45 -22.95 -19.29
N PRO A 459 -13.08 -22.16 -18.40
CA PRO A 459 -13.31 -22.61 -17.03
C PRO A 459 -14.28 -23.79 -17.08
N ASP A 460 -13.88 -24.89 -16.44
CA ASP A 460 -14.83 -25.95 -16.14
C ASP A 460 -15.61 -25.44 -14.92
N SER A 461 -16.73 -24.78 -15.19
CA SER A 461 -17.69 -24.30 -14.19
C SER A 461 -17.18 -23.24 -13.18
N ILE A 462 -17.86 -23.11 -12.02
CA ILE A 462 -17.41 -22.28 -10.89
C ILE A 462 -16.23 -22.95 -10.16
N SER A 463 -15.95 -24.20 -10.53
CA SER A 463 -14.88 -25.01 -9.99
C SER A 463 -13.51 -24.43 -10.33
N GLN A 464 -12.47 -24.98 -9.71
CA GLN A 464 -11.11 -24.46 -9.74
C GLN A 464 -10.29 -25.04 -10.89
N SER A 465 -10.97 -25.57 -11.91
CA SER A 465 -10.36 -26.19 -13.07
C SER A 465 -10.64 -25.43 -14.36
N TYR A 466 -9.72 -25.62 -15.30
CA TYR A 466 -9.81 -25.13 -16.66
C TYR A 466 -9.42 -26.23 -17.60
N THR A 467 -10.09 -26.28 -18.75
CA THR A 467 -9.68 -27.16 -19.84
C THR A 467 -9.24 -26.32 -21.03
N ILE A 468 -8.07 -26.65 -21.55
CA ILE A 468 -7.54 -26.12 -22.80
C ILE A 468 -7.91 -27.10 -23.91
N TYR A 469 -8.62 -26.58 -24.91
CA TYR A 469 -8.96 -27.28 -26.14
C TYR A 469 -8.18 -26.64 -27.30
N MET A 470 -7.40 -27.44 -28.02
CA MET A 470 -6.76 -27.09 -29.28
C MET A 470 -6.81 -28.32 -30.18
N SER A 471 -6.98 -28.14 -31.50
CA SER A 471 -6.90 -29.25 -32.45
C SER A 471 -5.46 -29.73 -32.59
N PHE A 472 -4.56 -28.78 -32.89
CA PHE A 472 -3.13 -29.00 -33.03
C PHE A 472 -2.36 -27.80 -32.47
N SER A 473 -1.14 -28.02 -31.99
CA SER A 473 -0.23 -26.96 -31.57
C SER A 473 1.18 -27.35 -31.98
N ALA A 474 1.87 -26.49 -32.74
CA ALA A 474 3.30 -26.67 -33.01
C ALA A 474 4.13 -26.40 -31.74
N THR A 475 3.57 -25.62 -30.81
CA THR A 475 4.16 -25.35 -29.50
C THR A 475 3.87 -26.51 -28.54
N ASP A 476 4.88 -26.90 -27.75
CA ASP A 476 4.76 -27.90 -26.69
C ASP A 476 3.60 -27.58 -25.74
N HIS A 477 2.66 -28.53 -25.59
CA HIS A 477 1.46 -28.37 -24.77
C HIS A 477 1.77 -28.05 -23.31
N ARG A 478 2.95 -28.48 -22.81
CA ARG A 478 3.43 -28.20 -21.45
C ARG A 478 3.71 -26.70 -21.28
N VAL A 479 4.27 -26.04 -22.29
CA VAL A 479 4.51 -24.59 -22.28
C VAL A 479 3.19 -23.82 -22.37
N VAL A 480 2.23 -24.30 -23.16
CA VAL A 480 0.88 -23.71 -23.24
C VAL A 480 0.14 -23.84 -21.91
N ALA A 481 0.20 -25.00 -21.26
CA ALA A 481 -0.40 -25.23 -19.96
C ALA A 481 0.28 -24.41 -18.84
N ALA A 482 1.60 -24.25 -18.92
CA ALA A 482 2.36 -23.35 -18.07
C ALA A 482 1.90 -21.90 -18.20
N MET A 483 1.74 -21.41 -19.44
CA MET A 483 1.21 -20.07 -19.71
C MET A 483 -0.18 -19.89 -19.10
N ALA A 484 -1.09 -20.84 -19.32
CA ALA A 484 -2.45 -20.80 -18.76
C ALA A 484 -2.45 -20.75 -17.22
N ALA A 485 -1.60 -21.55 -16.56
CA ALA A 485 -1.47 -21.53 -15.11
C ALA A 485 -0.89 -20.21 -14.59
N VAL A 486 0.10 -19.62 -15.27
CA VAL A 486 0.65 -18.30 -14.95
C VAL A 486 -0.42 -17.22 -15.06
N ILE A 487 -1.17 -17.19 -16.16
CA ILE A 487 -2.27 -16.23 -16.36
C ILE A 487 -3.20 -16.25 -15.16
N TYR A 488 -3.65 -17.45 -14.79
CA TYR A 488 -4.59 -17.62 -13.70
C TYR A 488 -4.01 -17.24 -12.32
N LEU A 489 -2.74 -17.54 -12.05
CA LEU A 489 -2.09 -17.20 -10.79
C LEU A 489 -1.75 -15.72 -10.63
N VAL A 490 -1.42 -15.07 -11.74
CA VAL A 490 -1.05 -13.65 -11.79
C VAL A 490 -2.31 -12.77 -11.79
N THR A 491 -3.46 -13.33 -12.17
CA THR A 491 -4.77 -12.71 -12.03
C THR A 491 -5.65 -13.51 -11.07
N PRO A 492 -5.30 -13.57 -9.77
CA PRO A 492 -6.01 -14.42 -8.83
C PRO A 492 -7.47 -13.97 -8.67
N ASP A 493 -8.33 -14.92 -8.30
CA ASP A 493 -9.72 -14.67 -7.93
C ASP A 493 -9.77 -13.74 -6.70
N ARG A 494 -9.95 -12.43 -6.92
CA ARG A 494 -10.06 -11.39 -5.88
C ARG A 494 -11.49 -10.90 -5.71
N TRP A 495 -11.83 -10.49 -4.48
CA TRP A 495 -13.11 -9.86 -4.17
C TRP A 495 -13.27 -8.48 -4.82
N HIS A 496 -12.17 -7.74 -4.98
CA HIS A 496 -12.12 -6.44 -5.65
C HIS A 496 -10.70 -6.20 -6.21
N PRO A 497 -10.50 -5.42 -7.29
CA PRO A 497 -9.17 -5.06 -7.80
C PRO A 497 -8.22 -4.43 -6.76
N TRP A 498 -8.75 -3.82 -5.70
CA TRP A 498 -7.98 -3.08 -4.68
C TRP A 498 -7.53 -3.92 -3.49
N PHE A 499 -8.11 -5.10 -3.27
CA PHE A 499 -7.67 -6.01 -2.21
C PHE A 499 -6.63 -6.98 -2.78
N THR A 500 -5.37 -6.79 -2.42
CA THR A 500 -4.23 -7.63 -2.83
C THR A 500 -4.02 -8.82 -1.93
#